data_AF-A0A3C0BF06-F1
#
_entry.id   AF-A0A3C0BF06-F1
#
_cell.length_a   1.000
_cell.length_b   1.000
_cell.length_c   1.000
_cell.angle_alpha   90.00
_cell.angle_beta   90.00
_cell.angle_gamma   90.00
#
_symmetry.space_group_name_H-M   'P 1'
#
loop_
_entity.id
_entity.type
_entity.pdbx_description
1 polymer ?
#
loop_
_entity_poly.entity_id
_entity_poly.type
_entity_poly.pdbx_seq_one_letter_code
_entity_poly.pdbx_strand_id
1 'polypeptide(L)'
;MINTNMTNFIMSKTNNNLPIGTLFRQKREEKGLLVRQVAAVIEVDQAIISRIENNDRLPTKEQLLKLAGLYGLNQKEILSVWLAEKIMKEYGDEPYAPKAFEQAYHQSLSNKSRIKSKDDDSVTGKQ
;
A
#
# COMPACT_ATOMS: atom_id res chain seq x y z
N MET A 1 -5.51 7.47 -27.88
CA MET A 1 -4.05 7.33 -27.87
C MET A 1 -3.53 8.08 -26.65
N ILE A 2 -2.95 7.40 -25.67
CA ILE A 2 -2.47 8.03 -24.42
C ILE A 2 -1.13 8.71 -24.72
N ASN A 3 -0.93 9.92 -24.19
CA ASN A 3 0.25 10.76 -24.43
C ASN A 3 1.54 10.04 -23.98
N THR A 4 2.46 9.83 -24.93
CA THR A 4 3.73 9.12 -24.76
C THR A 4 4.59 9.71 -23.63
N ASN A 5 4.51 11.03 -23.40
CA ASN A 5 5.29 11.70 -22.35
C ASN A 5 4.77 11.38 -20.93
N MET A 6 3.46 11.21 -20.77
CA MET A 6 2.85 10.85 -19.47
C MET A 6 3.10 9.38 -19.13
N THR A 7 3.10 8.52 -20.15
CA THR A 7 3.40 7.09 -20.01
C THR A 7 4.86 6.86 -19.61
N ASN A 8 5.79 7.61 -20.22
CA ASN A 8 7.22 7.57 -19.86
C ASN A 8 7.49 8.18 -18.47
N PHE A 9 6.75 9.21 -18.08
CA PHE A 9 6.84 9.79 -16.73
C PHE A 9 6.39 8.80 -15.64
N ILE A 10 5.31 8.05 -15.88
CA ILE A 10 4.86 7.01 -14.95
C ILE A 10 5.85 5.83 -14.94
N MET A 11 6.30 5.33 -16.11
CA MET A 11 7.23 4.19 -16.18
C MET A 11 8.61 4.48 -15.59
N SER A 12 9.14 5.70 -15.71
CA SER A 12 10.45 6.09 -15.15
C SER A 12 10.50 6.21 -13.62
N LYS A 13 9.34 6.31 -12.95
CA LYS A 13 9.23 6.34 -11.47
C LYS A 13 8.69 5.05 -10.87
N THR A 14 8.15 4.16 -11.69
CA THR A 14 7.64 2.88 -11.22
C THR A 14 8.81 1.90 -11.20
N ASN A 15 9.52 1.83 -10.07
CA ASN A 15 10.30 0.63 -9.76
C ASN A 15 9.40 -0.57 -10.05
N ASN A 16 9.89 -1.57 -10.78
CA ASN A 16 9.18 -2.84 -11.00
C ASN A 16 8.68 -3.35 -9.64
N ASN A 17 7.44 -3.04 -9.30
CA ASN A 17 6.94 -3.23 -7.94
C ASN A 17 6.32 -4.61 -7.94
N LEU A 18 7.07 -5.57 -7.41
CA LEU A 18 6.63 -6.94 -7.25
C LEU A 18 5.28 -6.94 -6.51
N PRO A 19 4.27 -7.71 -6.97
CA PRO A 19 3.01 -7.84 -6.23
C PRO A 19 3.26 -8.22 -4.78
N ILE A 20 2.48 -7.65 -3.88
CA ILE A 20 2.74 -7.69 -2.44
C ILE A 20 2.77 -9.11 -1.89
N GLY A 21 1.93 -10.00 -2.43
CA GLY A 21 1.93 -11.42 -2.10
C GLY A 21 3.23 -12.11 -2.47
N THR A 22 3.72 -11.84 -3.69
CA THR A 22 4.99 -12.39 -4.17
C THR A 22 6.17 -11.87 -3.35
N LEU A 23 6.16 -10.58 -2.96
CA LEU A 23 7.16 -10.02 -2.04
C LEU A 23 7.15 -10.72 -0.68
N PHE A 24 5.97 -10.96 -0.11
CA PHE A 24 5.84 -11.66 1.16
C PHE A 24 6.30 -13.11 1.09
N ARG A 25 6.04 -13.81 -0.02
CA ARG A 25 6.59 -15.14 -0.27
C ARG A 25 8.11 -15.13 -0.25
N GLN A 26 8.73 -14.21 -0.98
CA GLN A 26 10.19 -14.10 -1.03
C GLN A 26 10.77 -13.83 0.36
N LYS A 27 10.20 -12.87 1.10
CA LYS A 27 10.66 -12.56 2.46
C LYS A 27 10.47 -13.72 3.45
N ARG A 28 9.40 -14.49 3.30
CA ARG A 28 9.19 -15.72 4.08
C ARG A 28 10.29 -16.76 3.79
N GLU A 29 10.58 -16.98 2.52
CA GLU A 29 11.55 -17.98 2.05
C GLU A 29 12.99 -17.59 2.40
N GLU A 30 13.34 -16.30 2.29
CA GLU A 30 14.62 -15.75 2.78
C GLU A 30 14.84 -16.02 4.28
N LYS A 31 13.77 -16.03 5.07
CA LYS A 31 13.81 -16.35 6.50
C LYS A 31 13.70 -17.84 6.82
N GLY A 32 13.57 -18.71 5.80
CA GLY A 32 13.40 -20.15 5.98
C GLY A 32 12.11 -20.55 6.71
N LEU A 33 11.09 -19.68 6.69
CA LEU A 33 9.83 -19.92 7.41
C LEU A 33 8.85 -20.73 6.56
N LEU A 34 8.19 -21.69 7.20
CA LEU A 34 7.05 -22.39 6.62
C LEU A 34 5.80 -21.50 6.70
N VAL A 35 4.89 -21.65 5.73
CA VAL A 35 3.60 -20.93 5.68
C VAL A 35 2.85 -21.05 7.01
N ARG A 36 2.81 -22.26 7.60
CA ARG A 36 2.15 -22.52 8.90
C ARG A 36 2.78 -21.75 10.08
N GLN A 37 4.08 -21.49 10.04
CA GLN A 37 4.76 -20.73 11.10
C GLN A 37 4.38 -19.25 11.01
N VAL A 38 4.35 -18.69 9.80
CA VAL A 38 3.87 -17.31 9.58
C VAL A 38 2.40 -17.18 10.00
N ALA A 39 1.56 -18.14 9.61
CA ALA A 39 0.14 -18.17 9.96
C ALA A 39 -0.08 -18.15 11.48
N ALA A 40 0.68 -18.95 12.22
CA ALA A 40 0.65 -18.97 13.68
C ALA A 40 1.10 -17.63 14.28
N VAL A 41 2.20 -17.03 13.78
CA VAL A 41 2.74 -15.77 14.29
C VAL A 41 1.77 -14.61 14.11
N ILE A 42 1.07 -14.55 12.97
CA ILE A 42 0.12 -13.46 12.71
C ILE A 42 -1.34 -13.82 13.04
N GLU A 43 -1.55 -14.99 13.66
CA GLU A 43 -2.82 -15.47 14.22
C GLU A 43 -3.94 -15.64 13.17
N VAL A 44 -3.62 -16.32 12.07
CA VAL A 44 -4.56 -16.59 10.97
C VAL A 44 -4.47 -18.03 10.50
N ASP A 45 -5.48 -18.47 9.74
CA ASP A 45 -5.44 -19.77 9.05
C ASP A 45 -4.32 -19.82 7.99
N GLN A 46 -3.66 -20.97 7.83
CA GLN A 46 -2.58 -21.14 6.85
C GLN A 46 -3.02 -20.82 5.41
N ALA A 47 -4.25 -21.15 5.04
CA ALA A 47 -4.80 -20.85 3.70
C ALA A 47 -4.94 -19.35 3.46
N ILE A 48 -5.01 -18.52 4.50
CA ILE A 48 -4.95 -17.06 4.36
C ILE A 48 -3.57 -16.64 3.87
N ILE A 49 -2.49 -17.14 4.48
CA ILE A 49 -1.12 -16.83 4.05
C ILE A 49 -0.88 -17.33 2.62
N SER A 50 -1.28 -18.57 2.31
CA SER A 50 -1.12 -19.13 0.97
C SER A 50 -1.82 -18.29 -0.11
N ARG A 51 -3.07 -17.87 0.13
CA ARG A 51 -3.81 -16.99 -0.80
C ARG A 51 -3.21 -15.60 -0.90
N ILE A 52 -2.65 -15.07 0.18
CA ILE A 52 -1.92 -13.80 0.14
C ILE A 52 -0.68 -13.95 -0.75
N GLU A 53 0.14 -14.96 -0.52
CA GLU A 53 1.38 -15.18 -1.26
C GLU A 53 1.18 -15.50 -2.75
N ASN A 54 0.02 -16.04 -3.12
CA ASN A 54 -0.38 -16.26 -4.51
C ASN A 54 -0.99 -15.01 -5.18
N ASN A 55 -1.18 -13.91 -4.44
CA ASN A 55 -1.92 -12.71 -4.87
C ASN A 55 -3.43 -12.93 -5.11
N ASP A 56 -3.98 -14.09 -4.73
CA ASP A 56 -5.42 -14.37 -4.79
C ASP A 56 -6.20 -13.49 -3.79
N ARG A 57 -5.55 -13.11 -2.68
CA ARG A 57 -6.14 -12.31 -1.61
C ARG A 57 -5.20 -11.19 -1.18
N LEU A 58 -5.70 -9.96 -1.17
CA LEU A 58 -4.97 -8.85 -0.56
C LEU A 58 -5.05 -8.97 0.98
N PRO A 59 -3.94 -8.81 1.72
CA PRO A 59 -3.98 -8.84 3.19
C PRO A 59 -4.86 -7.69 3.72
N THR A 60 -5.44 -7.86 4.91
CA THR A 60 -6.01 -6.71 5.63
C THR A 60 -4.89 -5.77 6.07
N LYS A 61 -5.20 -4.51 6.42
CA LYS A 61 -4.18 -3.57 6.91
C LYS A 61 -3.48 -4.10 8.18
N GLU A 62 -4.21 -4.76 9.08
CA GLU A 62 -3.62 -5.39 10.25
C GLU A 62 -2.65 -6.53 9.88
N GLN A 63 -3.10 -7.44 8.99
CA GLN A 63 -2.26 -8.53 8.49
C GLN A 63 -1.00 -8.01 7.80
N LEU A 64 -1.15 -6.94 7.00
CA LEU A 64 -0.04 -6.26 6.33
C LEU A 64 1.01 -5.78 7.32
N LEU A 65 0.59 -5.08 8.38
CA LEU A 65 1.51 -4.53 9.38
C LEU A 65 2.20 -5.63 10.19
N LYS A 66 1.47 -6.69 10.55
CA LYS A 66 2.04 -7.88 11.21
C LYS A 66 3.09 -8.55 10.33
N LEU A 67 2.80 -8.77 9.04
CA LEU A 67 3.74 -9.36 8.08
C LEU A 67 4.94 -8.45 7.82
N ALA A 68 4.73 -7.14 7.70
CA ALA A 68 5.81 -6.17 7.55
C ALA A 68 6.75 -6.18 8.75
N GLY A 69 6.21 -6.25 9.97
CA GLY A 69 6.99 -6.40 11.19
C GLY A 69 7.79 -7.71 11.21
N LEU A 70 7.15 -8.84 10.90
CA LEU A 70 7.80 -10.15 10.84
C LEU A 70 8.97 -10.17 9.84
N TYR A 71 8.79 -9.52 8.68
CA TYR A 71 9.76 -9.52 7.59
C TYR A 71 10.77 -8.37 7.65
N GLY A 72 10.64 -7.42 8.58
CA GLY A 72 11.53 -6.27 8.69
C GLY A 72 11.37 -5.25 7.55
N LEU A 73 10.15 -5.15 6.99
CA LEU A 73 9.84 -4.23 5.91
C LEU A 73 9.46 -2.84 6.46
N ASN A 74 9.79 -1.80 5.71
CA ASN A 74 9.37 -0.44 6.04
C ASN A 74 7.84 -0.33 5.93
N GLN A 75 7.19 -0.05 7.06
CA GLN A 75 5.72 0.00 7.13
C GLN A 75 5.12 1.11 6.24
N LYS A 76 5.77 2.27 6.11
CA LYS A 76 5.25 3.37 5.29
C LYS A 76 5.30 3.01 3.81
N GLU A 77 6.41 2.43 3.38
CA GLU A 77 6.61 2.02 2.00
C GLU A 77 5.63 0.90 1.62
N ILE A 78 5.52 -0.15 2.44
CA ILE A 78 4.65 -1.29 2.13
C ILE A 78 3.16 -0.91 2.18
N LEU A 79 2.77 0.04 3.04
CA LEU A 79 1.41 0.58 3.06
C LEU A 79 1.08 1.30 1.76
N SER A 80 2.03 2.04 1.19
CA SER A 80 1.85 2.71 -0.10
C SER A 80 1.62 1.71 -1.23
N VAL A 81 2.43 0.64 -1.26
CA VAL A 81 2.27 -0.46 -2.24
C VAL A 81 0.92 -1.16 -2.09
N TRP A 82 0.57 -1.54 -0.86
CA TRP A 82 -0.70 -2.19 -0.55
C TRP A 82 -1.91 -1.34 -0.95
N LEU A 83 -1.85 -0.02 -0.70
CA LEU A 83 -2.95 0.87 -1.05
C LEU A 83 -3.09 1.00 -2.57
N ALA A 84 -1.98 1.09 -3.30
CA ALA A 84 -2.01 1.10 -4.76
C ALA A 84 -2.63 -0.18 -5.32
N GLU A 85 -2.24 -1.36 -4.82
CA GLU A 85 -2.85 -2.63 -5.23
C GLU A 85 -4.32 -2.73 -4.86
N LYS A 86 -4.72 -2.25 -3.68
CA LYS A 86 -6.12 -2.21 -3.28
C LYS A 86 -6.94 -1.37 -4.27
N ILE A 87 -6.44 -0.19 -4.60
CA ILE A 87 -7.07 0.72 -5.55
C ILE A 87 -7.19 0.06 -6.92
N MET A 88 -6.12 -0.56 -7.42
CA MET A 88 -6.15 -1.25 -8.72
C MET A 88 -7.11 -2.44 -8.72
N LYS A 89 -7.19 -3.19 -7.63
CA LYS A 89 -8.14 -4.31 -7.51
C LYS A 89 -9.60 -3.86 -7.51
N GLU A 90 -9.89 -2.71 -6.90
CA GLU A 90 -11.25 -2.21 -6.70
C GLU A 90 -11.73 -1.32 -7.85
N TYR A 91 -10.82 -0.59 -8.50
CA TYR A 91 -11.15 0.45 -9.48
C TYR A 91 -10.31 0.38 -10.77
N GLY A 92 -9.41 -0.60 -10.92
CA GLY A 92 -8.47 -0.65 -12.04
C GLY A 92 -9.11 -0.75 -13.42
N ASP A 93 -10.27 -1.40 -13.50
CA ASP A 93 -11.03 -1.59 -14.74
C ASP A 93 -12.06 -0.47 -14.99
N GLU A 94 -12.21 0.47 -14.06
CA GLU A 94 -13.17 1.57 -14.19
C GLU A 94 -12.66 2.62 -15.19
N PRO A 95 -13.40 2.93 -16.27
CA PRO A 95 -12.93 3.85 -17.31
C PRO A 95 -12.59 5.26 -16.79
N TYR A 96 -13.25 5.68 -15.70
CA TYR A 96 -13.06 6.99 -15.09
C TYR A 96 -12.01 7.01 -13.96
N ALA A 97 -11.43 5.87 -13.59
CA ALA A 97 -10.49 5.77 -12.47
C ALA A 97 -9.30 6.74 -12.56
N PRO A 98 -8.61 6.91 -13.72
CA PRO A 98 -7.49 7.85 -13.80
C PRO A 98 -7.88 9.30 -13.44
N LYS A 99 -9.03 9.76 -13.95
CA LYS A 99 -9.53 11.12 -13.67
C LYS A 99 -9.95 11.26 -12.21
N ALA A 100 -10.60 10.24 -11.65
CA ALA A 100 -11.00 10.24 -10.25
C ALA A 100 -9.78 10.29 -9.30
N PHE A 101 -8.71 9.53 -9.61
CA PHE A 101 -7.47 9.56 -8.81
C PHE A 101 -6.77 10.91 -8.87
N GLU A 102 -6.72 11.54 -10.03
CA GLU A 102 -6.18 12.90 -10.19
C GLU A 102 -6.97 13.90 -9.32
N GLN A 103 -8.30 13.87 -9.38
CA GLN A 103 -9.16 14.72 -8.55
C GLN A 103 -8.95 14.48 -7.05
N ALA A 104 -8.90 13.21 -6.62
CA ALA A 104 -8.67 12.84 -5.23
C ALA A 104 -7.28 13.30 -4.74
N TYR A 105 -6.25 13.19 -5.59
CA TYR A 105 -4.91 13.69 -5.29
C TYR A 105 -4.92 15.19 -5.03
N HIS A 106 -5.54 16.00 -5.90
CA HIS A 106 -5.65 17.45 -5.70
C HIS A 106 -6.39 17.81 -4.42
N GLN A 107 -7.49 17.13 -4.10
CA GLN A 107 -8.24 17.32 -2.85
C GLN A 107 -7.40 16.99 -1.62
N SER A 108 -6.53 15.97 -1.70
CA SER A 108 -5.63 15.61 -0.59
C SER A 108 -4.60 16.70 -0.28
N LEU A 109 -4.16 17.46 -1.29
CA LEU A 109 -3.22 18.58 -1.12
C LEU A 109 -3.93 19.80 -0.50
N SER A 110 -5.14 20.12 -0.95
CA SER A 110 -5.92 21.23 -0.38
C SER A 110 -6.35 20.97 1.07
N ASN A 111 -6.56 19.71 1.44
CA ASN A 111 -6.87 19.37 2.83
C ASN A 111 -5.65 19.51 3.75
N LYS A 112 -4.42 19.26 3.25
CA LYS A 112 -3.19 19.47 4.04
C LYS A 112 -2.94 20.94 4.38
N SER A 113 -3.31 21.89 3.51
CA SER A 113 -3.18 23.32 3.83
C SER A 113 -4.16 23.79 4.90
N ARG A 114 -5.35 23.17 4.99
CA ARG A 114 -6.35 23.44 6.05
C ARG A 114 -5.99 22.85 7.42
N ILE A 115 -5.20 21.78 7.46
CA ILE A 115 -4.76 21.16 8.73
C ILE A 115 -3.61 21.97 9.33
N LYS A 116 -2.65 22.44 8.51
CA LYS A 116 -1.56 23.30 8.98
C LYS A 116 -2.02 24.62 9.61
N SER A 117 -3.11 25.22 9.10
CA SER A 117 -3.65 26.46 9.69
C SER A 117 -4.32 26.28 11.06
N LYS A 118 -4.65 25.05 11.48
CA LYS A 118 -5.24 24.79 12.80
C LYS A 118 -4.20 24.55 13.89
N ASP A 119 -3.01 24.12 13.52
CA ASP A 119 -1.93 23.84 14.48
C ASP A 119 -1.22 25.15 14.90
N ASP A 120 -1.13 26.14 14.01
CA ASP A 120 -0.51 27.46 14.29
C ASP A 120 -1.37 28.36 15.21
N ASP A 121 -2.70 28.20 15.23
CA ASP A 121 -3.61 28.98 16.08
C ASP A 121 -3.69 28.49 17.54
N SER A 122 -2.97 27.41 17.89
CA SER A 122 -2.98 26.83 19.25
C SER A 122 -1.86 27.35 20.17
N VAL A 123 -0.96 28.22 19.68
CA VAL A 123 0.21 28.71 20.44
C VAL A 123 0.04 30.13 21.00
N THR A 124 -0.94 30.91 20.53
CA THR A 124 -1.18 32.30 20.98
C THR A 124 -2.38 32.39 21.91
N GLY A 125 -2.23 31.90 23.14
CA GLY A 125 -3.32 31.92 24.11
C GLY A 125 -2.91 31.69 25.57
N LYS A 126 -1.78 32.23 26.00
CA LYS A 126 -1.51 32.47 27.43
C LYS A 126 -0.85 33.83 27.61
N GLN A 127 -1.67 34.83 27.90
CA GLN A 127 -1.34 35.94 28.79
C GLN A 127 -2.17 35.76 30.05
#